data_AF-A0A9E2A5W5-F1
#
_entry.id   AF-A0A9E2A5W5-F1
#
_cell.length_a   1.000
_cell.length_b   1.000
_cell.length_c   1.000
_cell.angle_alpha   90.00
_cell.angle_beta   90.00
_cell.angle_gamma   90.00
#
_symmetry.space_group_name_H-M   'P 1'
#
loop_
_entity.id
_entity.type
_entity.pdbx_description
1 polymer ?
#
loop_
_entity_poly.entity_id
_entity_poly.type
_entity_poly.pdbx_seq_one_letter_code
_entity_poly.pdbx_strand_id
1 'polypeptide(L)'
;MKRICVYCGSNPGSRPGYVRAGRALGHELARRDVGLVYGGASVGVMGAVADGVLDHGGSAIGVLPHFFATKEVAHSGLDELLIVNSMHQRKARMAELSDGFIALPGGWGTIEEIFEMLTWAQLGHHEKPCGLLNIKSYYDDLFSFLEKAMEEQFVREEYRPMMMMDTSPAGLLDRFGSYRAPRVKKWIGPEET
;
A
#
# COMPACT_ATOMS: atom_id res chain seq x y z
N MET A 1 -12.91 -7.09 4.02
CA MET A 1 -11.82 -6.78 3.07
C MET A 1 -11.31 -8.10 2.52
N LYS A 2 -11.15 -8.23 1.21
CA LYS A 2 -10.67 -9.43 0.53
C LYS A 2 -9.22 -9.30 0.11
N ARG A 3 -8.77 -8.12 -0.32
CA ARG A 3 -7.40 -7.90 -0.76
C ARG A 3 -6.82 -6.58 -0.28
N ILE A 4 -5.52 -6.55 -0.02
CA ILE A 4 -4.77 -5.35 0.35
C ILE A 4 -3.65 -5.11 -0.63
N CYS A 5 -3.56 -3.87 -1.11
CA CYS A 5 -2.43 -3.40 -1.86
C CYS A 5 -1.27 -3.07 -0.91
N VAL A 6 -0.07 -3.59 -1.19
CA VAL A 6 1.14 -3.23 -0.45
C VAL A 6 2.12 -2.53 -1.37
N TYR A 7 2.47 -1.30 -1.00
CA TYR A 7 3.56 -0.51 -1.57
C TYR A 7 4.79 -0.62 -0.65
N CYS A 8 5.96 -0.94 -1.20
CA CYS A 8 7.18 -1.07 -0.41
C CYS A 8 8.44 -1.00 -1.26
N GLY A 9 9.60 -0.86 -0.61
CA GLY A 9 10.88 -0.76 -1.31
C GLY A 9 11.26 -2.00 -2.12
N SER A 10 11.77 -1.78 -3.34
CA SER A 10 12.49 -2.80 -4.14
C SER A 10 13.84 -3.18 -3.54
N ASN A 11 14.39 -2.32 -2.70
CA ASN A 11 15.58 -2.59 -1.90
C ASN A 11 15.20 -3.17 -0.53
N PRO A 12 16.04 -4.03 0.07
CA PRO A 12 15.81 -4.56 1.43
C PRO A 12 15.96 -3.49 2.54
N GLY A 13 16.54 -2.33 2.19
CA GLY A 13 16.92 -1.29 3.13
C GLY A 13 18.19 -1.64 3.92
N SER A 14 18.65 -0.70 4.75
CA SER A 14 19.92 -0.83 5.49
C SER A 14 19.80 -1.61 6.81
N ARG A 15 18.57 -1.94 7.24
CA ARG A 15 18.30 -2.64 8.50
C ARG A 15 17.47 -3.89 8.23
N PRO A 16 17.82 -5.05 8.80
CA PRO A 16 17.09 -6.29 8.55
C PRO A 16 15.65 -6.27 9.09
N GLY A 17 15.31 -5.29 9.93
CA GLY A 17 13.95 -5.09 10.43
C GLY A 17 12.92 -4.82 9.33
N TYR A 18 13.32 -4.22 8.20
CA TYR A 18 12.38 -3.90 7.11
C TYR A 18 11.91 -5.15 6.36
N VAL A 19 12.85 -6.02 5.97
CA VAL A 19 12.54 -7.31 5.33
C VAL A 19 11.72 -8.20 6.26
N ARG A 20 12.06 -8.25 7.55
CA ARG A 20 11.28 -9.01 8.54
C ARG A 20 9.85 -8.47 8.69
N ALA A 21 9.68 -7.15 8.66
CA ALA A 21 8.35 -6.55 8.71
C ALA A 21 7.55 -6.86 7.44
N GLY A 22 8.19 -6.89 6.27
CA GLY A 22 7.57 -7.36 5.03
C GLY A 22 7.00 -8.77 5.16
N ARG A 23 7.84 -9.72 5.59
CA ARG A 23 7.41 -11.11 5.84
C ARG A 23 6.30 -11.21 6.89
N ALA A 24 6.41 -10.46 7.98
CA ALA A 24 5.39 -10.45 9.04
C ALA A 24 4.05 -9.90 8.55
N LEU A 25 4.05 -8.86 7.71
CA LEU A 25 2.82 -8.36 7.08
C LEU A 25 2.21 -9.40 6.16
N GLY A 26 3.01 -10.03 5.29
CA GLY A 26 2.51 -11.08 4.40
C GLY A 26 1.88 -12.25 5.15
N HIS A 27 2.54 -12.73 6.21
CA HIS A 27 1.99 -13.78 7.08
C HIS A 27 0.67 -13.34 7.71
N GLU A 28 0.59 -12.12 8.26
CA GLU A 28 -0.64 -11.63 8.89
C GLU A 28 -1.81 -11.50 7.89
N LEU A 29 -1.53 -11.11 6.64
CA LEU A 29 -2.53 -11.08 5.57
C LEU A 29 -3.08 -12.49 5.29
N ALA A 30 -2.19 -13.47 5.06
CA ALA A 30 -2.58 -14.86 4.83
C ALA A 30 -3.38 -15.45 6.02
N ARG A 31 -2.93 -15.19 7.25
CA ARG A 31 -3.61 -15.62 8.48
C ARG A 31 -5.05 -15.10 8.60
N ARG A 32 -5.33 -13.93 8.00
CA ARG A 32 -6.66 -13.31 7.98
C ARG A 32 -7.48 -13.64 6.74
N ASP A 33 -7.01 -14.54 5.87
CA ASP A 33 -7.61 -14.83 4.57
C ASP A 33 -7.78 -13.57 3.70
N VAL A 34 -6.76 -12.69 3.75
CA VAL A 34 -6.69 -11.47 2.95
C VAL A 34 -5.59 -11.63 1.91
N GLY A 35 -5.96 -11.52 0.62
CA GLY A 35 -5.01 -11.59 -0.48
C GLY A 35 -4.13 -10.36 -0.59
N LEU A 36 -2.94 -10.54 -1.16
CA LEU A 36 -1.98 -9.48 -1.48
C LEU A 36 -2.17 -9.01 -2.92
N VAL A 37 -2.16 -7.70 -3.11
CA VAL A 37 -1.91 -7.05 -4.40
C VAL A 37 -0.64 -6.22 -4.26
N TYR A 38 0.30 -6.35 -5.18
CA TYR A 38 1.55 -5.59 -5.08
C TYR A 38 2.25 -5.42 -6.44
N GLY A 39 3.46 -4.88 -6.42
CA GLY A 39 4.25 -4.57 -7.61
C GLY A 39 4.78 -5.75 -8.42
N GLY A 40 4.59 -7.01 -8.01
CA GLY A 40 4.99 -8.20 -8.77
C GLY A 40 6.49 -8.55 -8.74
N ALA A 41 7.29 -7.81 -7.98
CA ALA A 41 8.74 -8.02 -7.92
C ALA A 41 9.15 -9.03 -6.82
N SER A 42 10.21 -9.81 -7.05
CA SER A 42 10.77 -10.79 -6.10
C SER A 42 11.90 -10.25 -5.21
N VAL A 43 12.23 -8.97 -5.32
CA VAL A 43 13.38 -8.35 -4.66
C VAL A 43 13.02 -7.52 -3.44
N GLY A 44 13.98 -7.34 -2.53
CA GLY A 44 13.88 -6.42 -1.40
C GLY A 44 12.71 -6.70 -0.46
N VAL A 45 12.04 -5.63 0.00
CA VAL A 45 10.85 -5.77 0.86
C VAL A 45 9.67 -6.36 0.08
N MET A 46 9.56 -6.07 -1.22
CA MET A 46 8.52 -6.63 -2.10
C MET A 46 8.52 -8.15 -2.11
N GLY A 47 9.68 -8.78 -2.34
CA GLY A 47 9.82 -10.23 -2.28
C GLY A 47 9.45 -10.79 -0.92
N ALA A 48 9.93 -10.15 0.16
CA ALA A 48 9.61 -10.57 1.52
C ALA A 48 8.10 -10.52 1.86
N VAL A 49 7.36 -9.53 1.37
CA VAL A 49 5.90 -9.49 1.57
C VAL A 49 5.22 -10.62 0.82
N ALA A 50 5.56 -10.84 -0.45
CA ALA A 50 5.00 -11.91 -1.27
C ALA A 50 5.30 -13.29 -0.66
N ASP A 51 6.56 -13.56 -0.31
CA ASP A 51 6.96 -14.80 0.36
C ASP A 51 6.19 -15.00 1.67
N GLY A 52 6.04 -13.94 2.48
CA GLY A 52 5.28 -14.02 3.73
C GLY A 52 3.84 -14.49 3.54
N VAL A 53 3.20 -14.11 2.43
CA VAL A 53 1.85 -14.56 2.07
C VAL A 53 1.87 -16.01 1.58
N LEU A 54 2.72 -16.31 0.61
CA LEU A 54 2.76 -17.59 -0.09
C LEU A 54 3.22 -18.74 0.82
N ASP A 55 4.22 -18.50 1.68
CA ASP A 55 4.72 -19.47 2.66
C ASP A 55 3.63 -19.93 3.64
N HIS A 56 2.54 -19.15 3.77
CA HIS A 56 1.40 -19.42 4.67
C HIS A 56 0.11 -19.73 3.90
N GLY A 57 0.20 -20.06 2.61
CA GLY A 57 -0.93 -20.49 1.80
C GLY A 57 -1.93 -19.39 1.43
N GLY A 58 -1.55 -18.11 1.60
CA GLY A 58 -2.34 -16.98 1.12
C GLY A 58 -2.17 -16.76 -0.39
N SER A 59 -2.97 -15.85 -0.95
CA SER A 59 -2.92 -15.51 -2.38
C SER A 59 -2.25 -14.16 -2.65
N ALA A 60 -1.44 -14.08 -3.71
CA ALA A 60 -0.74 -12.88 -4.14
C ALA A 60 -0.89 -12.61 -5.64
N ILE A 61 -1.31 -11.38 -5.98
CA ILE A 61 -1.39 -10.84 -7.34
C ILE A 61 -0.32 -9.77 -7.53
N GLY A 62 0.54 -9.96 -8.52
CA GLY A 62 1.52 -8.96 -8.94
C GLY A 62 1.01 -8.14 -10.13
N VAL A 63 1.30 -6.84 -10.15
CA VAL A 63 1.07 -5.97 -11.32
C VAL A 63 2.39 -5.31 -11.71
N LEU A 64 2.88 -5.65 -12.90
CA LEU A 64 4.22 -5.26 -13.37
C LEU A 64 4.15 -4.67 -14.80
N PRO A 65 4.78 -3.53 -15.07
CA PRO A 65 4.91 -3.02 -16.43
C PRO A 65 5.82 -3.90 -17.30
N HIS A 66 5.55 -3.99 -18.61
CA HIS A 66 6.37 -4.77 -19.55
C HIS A 66 7.87 -4.48 -19.45
N PHE A 67 8.26 -3.21 -19.26
CA PHE A 67 9.67 -2.81 -19.19
C PHE A 67 10.39 -3.22 -17.89
N PHE A 68 9.66 -3.67 -16.86
CA PHE A 68 10.24 -4.27 -15.64
C PHE A 68 10.09 -5.78 -15.59
N ALA A 69 9.36 -6.39 -16.53
CA ALA A 69 9.10 -7.82 -16.60
C ALA A 69 10.31 -8.64 -17.11
N THR A 70 11.49 -8.42 -16.54
CA THR A 70 12.63 -9.32 -16.73
C THR A 70 12.50 -10.53 -15.79
N LYS A 71 13.06 -11.67 -16.20
CA LYS A 71 13.04 -12.92 -15.40
C LYS A 71 13.64 -12.76 -14.01
N GLU A 72 14.54 -11.79 -13.82
CA GLU A 72 15.26 -11.55 -12.56
C GLU A 72 14.43 -10.76 -11.54
N VAL A 73 13.42 -10.02 -12.01
CA VAL A 73 12.58 -9.15 -11.17
C VAL A 73 11.23 -9.79 -10.92
N ALA A 74 10.64 -10.47 -11.89
CA ALA A 74 9.32 -11.07 -11.75
C ALA A 74 9.30 -12.20 -10.70
N HIS A 75 8.30 -12.18 -9.83
CA HIS A 75 8.10 -13.26 -8.86
C HIS A 75 7.34 -14.43 -9.50
N SER A 76 7.96 -15.61 -9.56
CA SER A 76 7.42 -16.78 -10.28
C SER A 76 6.37 -17.57 -9.49
N GLY A 77 6.33 -17.43 -8.17
CA GLY A 77 5.40 -18.14 -7.29
C GLY A 77 4.03 -17.47 -7.08
N LEU A 78 3.71 -16.40 -7.81
CA LEU A 78 2.45 -15.68 -7.63
C LEU A 78 1.27 -16.47 -8.25
N ASP A 79 0.07 -16.30 -7.69
CA ASP A 79 -1.15 -16.86 -8.30
C ASP A 79 -1.44 -16.20 -9.66
N GLU A 80 -1.17 -14.89 -9.74
CA GLU A 80 -1.38 -14.11 -10.95
C GLU A 80 -0.33 -13.00 -11.05
N LEU A 81 0.25 -12.86 -12.24
CA LEU A 81 1.13 -11.74 -12.59
C LEU A 81 0.55 -11.02 -13.79
N LEU A 82 -0.02 -9.84 -13.55
CA LEU A 82 -0.61 -8.98 -14.56
C LEU A 82 0.45 -8.07 -15.18
N ILE A 83 0.69 -8.23 -16.48
CA ILE A 83 1.60 -7.38 -17.23
C ILE A 83 0.85 -6.22 -17.88
N VAL A 84 1.29 -4.99 -17.63
CA VAL A 84 0.63 -3.76 -18.11
C VAL A 84 1.56 -2.88 -18.95
N ASN A 85 1.01 -1.88 -19.63
CA ASN A 85 1.77 -1.08 -20.60
C ASN A 85 2.37 0.20 -20.02
N SER A 86 1.95 0.64 -18.84
CA SER A 86 2.45 1.88 -18.22
C SER A 86 2.38 1.86 -16.70
N MET A 87 3.10 2.78 -16.05
CA MET A 87 3.01 3.00 -14.60
C MET A 87 1.61 3.44 -14.16
N HIS A 88 0.92 4.24 -14.98
CA HIS A 88 -0.46 4.65 -14.67
C HIS A 88 -1.41 3.45 -14.67
N GLN A 89 -1.34 2.58 -15.68
CA GLN A 89 -2.14 1.35 -15.73
C GLN A 89 -1.80 0.43 -14.56
N ARG A 90 -0.53 0.34 -14.18
CA ARG A 90 -0.09 -0.45 -13.02
C ARG A 90 -0.78 0.02 -11.74
N LYS A 91 -0.70 1.31 -11.43
CA LYS A 91 -1.29 1.88 -10.20
C LYS A 91 -2.81 1.78 -10.22
N ALA A 92 -3.46 2.11 -11.34
CA ALA A 92 -4.90 1.97 -11.50
C ALA A 92 -5.35 0.53 -11.27
N ARG A 93 -4.66 -0.45 -11.87
CA ARG A 93 -5.02 -1.86 -11.70
C ARG A 93 -4.81 -2.36 -10.28
N MET A 94 -3.72 -1.96 -9.62
CA MET A 94 -3.48 -2.28 -8.21
C MET A 94 -4.59 -1.68 -7.31
N ALA A 95 -5.02 -0.46 -7.61
CA ALA A 95 -6.11 0.20 -6.88
C ALA A 95 -7.48 -0.46 -7.10
N GLU A 96 -7.80 -0.89 -8.33
CA GLU A 96 -9.04 -1.61 -8.66
C GLU A 96 -9.15 -2.94 -7.90
N LEU A 97 -8.05 -3.69 -7.81
CA LEU A 97 -8.02 -5.04 -7.24
C LEU A 97 -8.03 -5.09 -5.71
N SER A 98 -7.93 -3.94 -5.05
CA SER A 98 -7.64 -3.85 -3.62
C SER A 98 -8.76 -3.18 -2.83
N ASP A 99 -8.92 -3.55 -1.57
CA ASP A 99 -9.88 -2.97 -0.62
C ASP A 99 -9.22 -2.02 0.39
N GLY A 100 -7.91 -1.82 0.30
CA GLY A 100 -7.12 -0.94 1.16
C GLY A 100 -5.65 -0.93 0.76
N PHE A 101 -4.89 0.03 1.29
CA PHE A 101 -3.52 0.33 0.85
C PHE A 101 -2.58 0.45 2.04
N ILE A 102 -1.51 -0.33 2.07
CA ILE A 102 -0.47 -0.26 3.09
C ILE A 102 0.86 0.14 2.45
N ALA A 103 1.55 1.12 3.03
CA ALA A 103 2.93 1.43 2.71
C ALA A 103 3.86 0.89 3.81
N LEU A 104 4.78 0.00 3.42
CA LEU A 104 5.96 -0.37 4.19
C LEU A 104 7.14 0.53 3.78
N PRO A 105 8.23 0.60 4.57
CA PRO A 105 9.41 1.40 4.21
C PRO A 105 9.89 1.19 2.77
N GLY A 106 10.11 2.30 2.07
CA GLY A 106 10.42 2.32 0.65
C GLY A 106 10.80 3.71 0.16
N GLY A 107 11.31 3.81 -1.07
CA GLY A 107 11.79 5.07 -1.63
C GLY A 107 10.68 5.92 -2.25
N TRP A 108 11.06 6.83 -3.16
CA TRP A 108 10.16 7.74 -3.85
C TRP A 108 8.93 7.08 -4.47
N GLY A 109 9.08 5.92 -5.10
CA GLY A 109 7.95 5.19 -5.70
C GLY A 109 6.89 4.81 -4.66
N THR A 110 7.30 4.28 -3.51
CA THR A 110 6.38 3.90 -2.43
C THR A 110 5.65 5.11 -1.85
N ILE A 111 6.36 6.23 -1.70
CA ILE A 111 5.79 7.48 -1.20
C ILE A 111 4.79 8.05 -2.20
N GLU A 112 5.14 8.07 -3.48
CA GLU A 112 4.27 8.52 -4.57
C GLU A 112 2.98 7.69 -4.64
N GLU A 113 3.10 6.37 -4.59
CA GLU A 113 1.96 5.45 -4.65
C GLU A 113 0.97 5.65 -3.50
N ILE A 114 1.44 5.78 -2.25
CA ILE A 114 0.53 5.95 -1.10
C ILE A 114 -0.12 7.34 -1.08
N PHE A 115 0.61 8.39 -1.46
CA PHE A 115 0.05 9.74 -1.55
C PHE A 115 -0.96 9.88 -2.68
N GLU A 116 -0.79 9.16 -3.80
CA GLU A 116 -1.79 9.13 -4.86
C GLU A 116 -3.12 8.53 -4.35
N MET A 117 -3.07 7.42 -3.60
CA MET A 117 -4.28 6.83 -3.01
C MET A 117 -4.94 7.73 -1.96
N LEU A 118 -4.15 8.41 -1.13
CA LEU A 118 -4.69 9.43 -0.21
C LEU A 118 -5.36 10.58 -0.97
N THR A 119 -4.74 11.03 -2.06
CA THR A 119 -5.30 12.10 -2.91
C THR A 119 -6.59 11.65 -3.57
N TRP A 120 -6.66 10.42 -4.09
CA TRP A 120 -7.87 9.86 -4.68
C TRP A 120 -9.00 9.68 -3.66
N ALA A 121 -8.68 9.27 -2.44
CA ALA A 121 -9.64 9.26 -1.32
C ALA A 121 -10.16 10.67 -1.01
N GLN A 122 -9.25 11.66 -0.95
CA GLN A 122 -9.60 13.07 -0.73
C GLN A 122 -10.52 13.64 -1.82
N LEU A 123 -10.35 13.19 -3.07
CA LEU A 123 -11.20 13.59 -4.19
C LEU A 123 -12.52 12.79 -4.27
N GLY A 124 -12.69 11.77 -3.42
CA GLY A 124 -13.88 10.93 -3.38
C GLY A 124 -13.93 9.86 -4.48
N HIS A 125 -12.80 9.49 -5.07
CA HIS A 125 -12.72 8.38 -6.04
C HIS A 125 -12.82 7.01 -5.37
N HIS A 126 -12.51 6.90 -4.07
CA HIS A 126 -12.73 5.70 -3.28
C HIS A 126 -12.85 6.00 -1.79
N GLU A 127 -13.35 5.02 -1.04
CA GLU A 127 -13.50 5.06 0.43
C GLU A 127 -12.63 4.00 1.13
N LYS A 128 -11.60 3.50 0.44
CA LYS A 128 -10.69 2.46 0.94
C LYS A 128 -9.69 3.03 1.96
N PRO A 129 -9.37 2.33 3.06
CA PRO A 129 -8.37 2.76 4.05
C PRO A 129 -6.95 2.80 3.47
N CYS A 130 -6.17 3.79 3.91
CA CYS A 130 -4.74 3.92 3.65
C CYS A 130 -3.95 3.89 4.97
N GLY A 131 -2.78 3.24 4.96
CA GLY A 131 -2.01 3.01 6.18
C GLY A 131 -0.49 2.98 5.97
N LEU A 132 0.25 3.54 6.92
CA LEU A 132 1.70 3.45 7.01
C LEU A 132 2.07 2.40 8.08
N LEU A 133 2.82 1.38 7.70
CA LEU A 133 3.40 0.44 8.66
C LEU A 133 4.77 0.96 9.10
N ASN A 134 4.80 1.63 10.24
CA ASN A 134 5.93 2.41 10.74
C ASN A 134 6.97 1.53 11.46
N ILE A 135 7.90 1.01 10.68
CA ILE A 135 8.94 0.13 11.15
C ILE A 135 10.19 0.93 11.46
N LYS A 136 10.73 0.79 12.68
CA LYS A 136 11.96 1.48 13.10
C LYS A 136 11.88 3.00 12.95
N SER A 137 10.72 3.58 13.23
CA SER A 137 10.47 5.03 13.14
C SER A 137 10.68 5.60 11.73
N TYR A 138 10.54 4.78 10.69
CA TYR A 138 10.78 5.19 9.31
C TYR A 138 9.86 6.33 8.84
N TYR A 139 8.63 6.37 9.36
CA TYR A 139 7.61 7.35 8.96
C TYR A 139 7.40 8.49 9.96
N ASP A 140 8.17 8.57 11.07
CA ASP A 140 7.95 9.57 12.13
C ASP A 140 8.03 11.01 11.58
N ASP A 141 9.08 11.31 10.80
CA ASP A 141 9.27 12.64 10.22
C ASP A 141 8.24 12.95 9.12
N LEU A 142 7.87 11.95 8.31
CA LEU A 142 6.84 12.11 7.28
C LEU A 142 5.47 12.39 7.92
N PHE A 143 5.14 11.64 8.97
CA PHE A 143 3.90 11.83 9.71
C PHE A 143 3.87 13.22 10.37
N SER A 144 4.99 13.65 10.97
CA SER A 144 5.14 14.99 11.54
C SER A 144 4.97 16.11 10.50
N PHE A 145 5.50 15.92 9.29
CA PHE A 145 5.28 16.85 8.18
C PHE A 145 3.79 16.95 7.78
N LEU A 146 3.07 15.83 7.78
CA LEU A 146 1.65 15.82 7.45
C LEU A 146 0.79 16.43 8.55
N GLU A 147 1.15 16.23 9.81
CA GLU A 147 0.57 16.99 10.93
C GLU A 147 0.76 18.49 10.74
N LYS A 148 1.97 18.92 10.35
CA LYS A 148 2.22 20.32 10.05
C LYS A 148 1.36 20.84 8.90
N ALA A 149 1.16 20.05 7.84
CA ALA A 149 0.29 20.44 6.73
C ALA A 149 -1.18 20.60 7.16
N MET A 150 -1.64 19.85 8.17
CA MET A 150 -2.97 20.04 8.78
C MET A 150 -3.02 21.29 9.65
N GLU A 151 -1.99 21.53 10.48
CA GLU A 151 -1.88 22.76 11.29
C GLU A 151 -1.90 24.02 10.43
N GLU A 152 -1.16 24.01 9.31
CA GLU A 152 -1.08 25.10 8.33
C GLU A 152 -2.27 25.12 7.36
N GLN A 153 -3.29 24.29 7.58
CA GLN A 153 -4.54 24.25 6.83
C GLN A 153 -4.41 23.92 5.33
N PHE A 154 -3.27 23.36 4.89
CA PHE A 154 -3.14 22.78 3.55
C PHE A 154 -3.88 21.44 3.42
N VAL A 155 -4.06 20.73 4.53
CA VAL A 155 -4.88 19.53 4.64
C VAL A 155 -6.00 19.78 5.64
N ARG A 156 -7.24 19.47 5.26
CA ARG A 156 -8.39 19.63 6.17
C ARG A 156 -8.33 18.56 7.25
N GLU A 157 -8.57 18.96 8.50
CA GLU A 157 -8.64 18.08 9.67
C GLU A 157 -9.62 16.90 9.49
N GLU A 158 -10.69 17.10 8.71
CA GLU A 158 -11.65 16.04 8.34
C GLU A 158 -11.01 14.86 7.61
N TYR A 159 -9.85 15.05 6.97
CA TYR A 159 -9.12 14.01 6.25
C TYR A 159 -8.12 13.26 7.13
N ARG A 160 -7.88 13.71 8.38
CA ARG A 160 -6.99 13.03 9.34
C ARG A 160 -7.24 11.53 9.46
N PRO A 161 -8.49 11.02 9.50
CA PRO A 161 -8.74 9.58 9.60
C PRO A 161 -8.25 8.77 8.39
N MET A 162 -8.06 9.40 7.21
CA MET A 162 -7.70 8.72 5.97
C MET A 162 -6.30 8.10 6.00
N MET A 163 -5.36 8.69 6.75
CA MET A 163 -4.00 8.16 6.87
C MET A 163 -3.76 7.58 8.25
N MET A 164 -3.82 6.26 8.34
CA MET A 164 -3.52 5.53 9.56
C MET A 164 -2.02 5.22 9.63
N MET A 165 -1.51 5.06 10.85
CA MET A 165 -0.17 4.59 11.11
C MET A 165 -0.20 3.59 12.25
N ASP A 166 0.55 2.50 12.13
CA ASP A 166 0.74 1.53 13.20
C ASP A 166 2.16 0.98 13.11
N THR A 167 2.65 0.37 14.19
CA THR A 167 3.98 -0.27 14.22
C THR A 167 3.89 -1.79 14.01
N SER A 168 2.68 -2.33 13.95
CA SER A 168 2.40 -3.76 13.79
C SER A 168 1.42 -4.04 12.63
N PRO A 169 1.62 -5.13 11.87
CA PRO A 169 0.66 -5.55 10.84
C PRO A 169 -0.75 -5.76 11.39
N ALA A 170 -0.87 -6.45 12.52
CA ALA A 170 -2.16 -6.77 13.14
C ALA A 170 -2.91 -5.49 13.56
N GLY A 171 -2.22 -4.57 14.26
CA GLY A 171 -2.81 -3.30 14.67
C GLY A 171 -3.28 -2.48 13.47
N LEU A 172 -2.47 -2.38 12.41
CA LEU A 172 -2.87 -1.64 11.21
C LEU A 172 -4.12 -2.25 10.54
N LEU A 173 -4.17 -3.58 10.42
CA LEU A 173 -5.30 -4.28 9.81
C LEU A 173 -6.57 -4.21 10.68
N ASP A 174 -6.45 -4.18 12.01
CA ASP A 174 -7.57 -3.94 12.92
C ASP A 174 -8.14 -2.52 12.75
N ARG A 175 -7.27 -1.52 12.58
CA ARG A 175 -7.69 -0.15 12.26
C ARG A 175 -8.40 -0.08 10.89
N PHE A 176 -7.94 -0.83 9.90
CA PHE A 176 -8.62 -0.90 8.60
C PHE A 176 -10.03 -1.49 8.72
N GLY A 177 -10.22 -2.51 9.57
CA GLY A 177 -11.55 -3.11 9.80
C GLY A 177 -12.56 -2.16 10.48
N SER A 178 -12.07 -1.19 11.25
CA SER A 178 -12.91 -0.17 11.90
C SER A 178 -12.99 1.16 11.14
N TYR A 179 -12.24 1.29 10.04
CA TYR A 179 -12.19 2.52 9.24
C TYR A 179 -13.56 2.94 8.72
N ARG A 180 -13.81 4.25 8.73
CA ARG A 180 -14.95 4.90 8.09
C ARG A 180 -14.42 6.10 7.31
N ALA A 181 -14.69 6.13 6.01
CA ALA A 181 -14.28 7.25 5.19
C ALA A 181 -14.97 8.54 5.67
N PRO A 182 -14.25 9.67 5.76
CA PRO A 182 -14.87 10.94 6.08
C PRO A 182 -15.78 11.36 4.92
N ARG A 183 -16.82 12.15 5.23
CA ARG A 183 -17.74 12.66 4.21
C ARG A 183 -17.07 13.78 3.41
N VAL A 184 -16.51 13.42 2.27
CA VAL A 184 -15.92 14.37 1.31
C VAL A 184 -17.01 15.01 0.46
N LYS A 185 -17.06 16.34 0.41
CA LYS A 185 -17.79 17.05 -0.66
C LYS A 185 -16.98 16.84 -1.94
N LYS A 186 -17.57 16.20 -2.95
CA LYS A 186 -16.94 16.09 -4.28
C LYS A 186 -16.63 17.51 -4.79
N TRP A 187 -15.37 17.76 -5.08
CA TRP A 187 -14.91 19.02 -5.68
C TRP A 187 -15.33 19.13 -7.14
N ILE A 188 -15.56 17.98 -7.78
CA ILE A 188 -15.86 17.80 -9.18
C ILE A 188 -17.30 17.28 -9.29
N GLY A 189 -18.14 18.01 -10.03
CA GLY A 189 -19.53 17.64 -10.25
C GLY A 189 -19.65 16.36 -11.10
N PRO A 190 -20.80 15.67 -11.08
CA PRO A 190 -21.03 14.49 -11.94
C PRO A 190 -20.92 14.78 -13.46
N GLU A 191 -20.81 16.04 -13.87
CA GLU A 191 -20.65 16.47 -15.27
C GLU A 191 -19.18 16.52 -15.74
N GLU A 192 -18.22 16.32 -14.83
CA GLU A 192 -16.77 16.45 -15.11
C GLU A 192 -16.00 15.10 -14.99
N THR A 193 -16.73 13.98 -14.91
CA THR A 193 -16.21 12.58 -14.95
C THR A 193 -16.68 11.86 -16.20
#